data_AF-A0A1I6P195-F1
#
_entry.id   AF-A0A1I6P195-F1
#
_cell.length_a   1.000
_cell.length_b   1.000
_cell.length_c   1.000
_cell.angle_alpha   90.00
_cell.angle_beta   90.00
_cell.angle_gamma   90.00
#
_symmetry.space_group_name_H-M   'P 1'
#
loop_
_entity.id
_entity.type
_entity.pdbx_description
1 polymer ?
#
loop_
_entity_poly.entity_id
_entity_poly.type
_entity_poly.pdbx_seq_one_letter_code
_entity_poly.pdbx_strand_id
1 'polypeptide(L)'
;MTERSAAERARRHPVRRSAPPAPAWRRFLLPGVLAVATVGFLVVYFSPLLGVRSVQVEGNQGLDSQKVLQAAEVAEGTPMLRVDPEKIRENLRALPKIADSRTVLDWPSTVRIQVTERTPAAYFRAADGIRLLDVAGVPFETVAAPPPGVPELRAPKAAADDPATRAALSVLVSLPVPVRAEVRAVLAQSPDDLKLELTGGRSVDWGPLKETERKAQILPPLLTRPGKVYDVTTPALPTVA
;
A
#
# COMPACT_ATOMS: atom_id res chain seq x y z
N MET A 1 91.22 0.32 -60.64
CA MET A 1 91.19 -1.15 -60.47
C MET A 1 90.89 -1.37 -58.99
N THR A 2 89.74 -1.84 -58.50
CA THR A 2 88.62 -2.66 -58.99
C THR A 2 87.57 -2.54 -57.87
N GLU A 3 86.37 -2.00 -58.11
CA GLU A 3 85.11 -2.72 -58.35
C GLU A 3 84.82 -4.00 -57.51
N ARG A 4 83.57 -4.05 -57.02
CA ARG A 4 82.78 -5.18 -56.48
C ARG A 4 82.80 -5.43 -54.98
N SER A 5 81.68 -5.13 -54.32
CA SER A 5 80.71 -6.18 -53.99
C SER A 5 79.44 -5.57 -53.40
N ALA A 6 78.47 -5.38 -54.28
CA ALA A 6 77.08 -5.37 -53.89
C ALA A 6 76.62 -6.83 -53.67
N ALA A 7 75.64 -7.00 -52.80
CA ALA A 7 74.86 -8.21 -52.52
C ALA A 7 75.40 -9.14 -51.43
N GLU A 8 75.12 -8.78 -50.17
CA GLU A 8 74.72 -9.81 -49.21
C GLU A 8 73.64 -9.33 -48.24
N ARG A 9 72.43 -9.87 -48.46
CA ARG A 9 71.43 -10.32 -47.46
C ARG A 9 71.18 -9.42 -46.24
N ALA A 10 69.92 -9.03 -46.07
CA ALA A 10 69.15 -9.49 -44.91
C ALA A 10 67.66 -9.14 -45.06
N ARG A 11 66.84 -10.17 -45.26
CA ARG A 11 65.42 -10.15 -44.92
C ARG A 11 65.30 -9.87 -43.42
N ARG A 12 64.94 -8.65 -43.03
CA ARG A 12 64.67 -8.32 -41.63
C ARG A 12 63.21 -8.63 -41.32
N HIS A 13 62.98 -9.70 -40.58
CA HIS A 13 61.72 -9.92 -39.87
C HIS A 13 61.41 -8.72 -38.97
N PRO A 14 60.18 -8.18 -38.96
CA PRO A 14 59.82 -7.17 -37.99
C PRO A 14 59.81 -7.81 -36.61
N VAL A 15 60.79 -7.43 -35.78
CA VAL A 15 60.85 -7.77 -34.37
C VAL A 15 59.59 -7.21 -33.71
N ARG A 16 58.70 -8.10 -33.27
CA ARG A 16 57.54 -7.76 -32.44
C ARG A 16 58.07 -7.07 -31.18
N ARG A 17 57.97 -5.74 -31.12
CA ARG A 17 58.30 -4.98 -29.91
C ARG A 17 57.30 -5.35 -28.83
N SER A 18 57.76 -6.08 -27.84
CA SER A 18 57.04 -6.34 -26.60
C SER A 18 56.66 -5.01 -25.97
N ALA A 19 55.37 -4.79 -25.70
CA ALA A 19 54.92 -3.61 -24.96
C ALA A 19 55.61 -3.57 -23.58
N PRO A 20 56.03 -2.40 -23.08
CA PRO A 20 56.67 -2.29 -21.78
C PRO A 20 55.72 -2.80 -20.67
N PRO A 21 56.24 -3.50 -19.65
CA PRO A 21 55.40 -3.98 -18.56
C PRO A 21 54.74 -2.79 -17.85
N ALA A 22 53.43 -2.88 -17.64
CA ALA A 22 52.70 -1.83 -16.92
C ALA A 22 53.34 -1.59 -15.55
N PRO A 23 53.47 -0.32 -15.11
CA PRO A 23 54.24 0.01 -13.92
C PRO A 23 53.57 -0.52 -12.65
N ALA A 24 54.36 -1.09 -11.74
CA ALA A 24 53.89 -1.88 -10.60
C ALA A 24 52.93 -1.13 -9.66
N TRP A 25 53.01 0.21 -9.57
CA TRP A 25 52.09 1.03 -8.77
C TRP A 25 50.62 0.90 -9.22
N ARG A 26 50.37 0.66 -10.51
CA ARG A 26 49.01 0.40 -11.04
C ARG A 26 48.37 -0.86 -10.43
N ARG A 27 49.17 -1.83 -9.95
CA ARG A 27 48.67 -3.03 -9.27
C ARG A 27 48.11 -2.72 -7.88
N PHE A 28 48.55 -1.62 -7.25
CA PHE A 28 48.10 -1.21 -5.92
C PHE A 28 47.04 -0.11 -5.93
N LEU A 29 46.81 0.56 -7.06
CA LEU A 29 45.76 1.57 -7.18
C LEU A 29 44.37 1.01 -6.88
N LEU A 30 44.00 -0.10 -7.54
CA LEU A 30 42.68 -0.70 -7.37
C LEU A 30 42.41 -1.15 -5.92
N PRO A 31 43.29 -1.95 -5.26
CA PRO A 31 43.07 -2.32 -3.86
C PRO A 31 43.16 -1.12 -2.91
N GLY A 32 43.99 -0.12 -3.21
CA GLY A 32 44.05 1.13 -2.44
C GLY A 32 42.74 1.91 -2.48
N VAL A 33 42.17 2.10 -3.68
CA VAL A 33 40.85 2.73 -3.86
C VAL A 33 39.76 1.93 -3.16
N LEU A 34 39.78 0.59 -3.29
CA LEU A 34 38.80 -0.28 -2.64
C LEU A 34 38.90 -0.20 -1.11
N ALA A 35 40.11 -0.16 -0.56
CA ALA A 35 40.34 -0.02 0.88
C ALA A 35 39.80 1.32 1.41
N VAL A 36 40.10 2.43 0.72
CA VAL A 36 39.57 3.76 1.08
C VAL A 36 38.04 3.78 1.00
N ALA A 37 37.45 3.24 -0.06
CA ALA A 37 36.00 3.14 -0.21
C ALA A 37 35.36 2.28 0.90
N THR A 38 36.00 1.18 1.29
CA THR A 38 35.52 0.29 2.35
C THR A 38 35.58 0.98 3.72
N VAL A 39 36.69 1.65 4.03
CA VAL A 39 36.83 2.42 5.28
C VAL A 39 35.82 3.57 5.31
N GLY A 40 35.65 4.30 4.21
CA GLY A 40 34.65 5.36 4.10
C GLY A 40 33.23 4.83 4.31
N PHE A 41 32.88 3.69 3.69
CA PHE A 41 31.60 3.03 3.89
C PHE A 41 31.38 2.62 5.35
N LEU A 42 32.36 1.98 5.99
CA LEU A 42 32.26 1.57 7.40
C LEU A 42 32.09 2.78 8.32
N VAL A 43 32.82 3.88 8.07
CA VAL A 43 32.65 5.12 8.83
C VAL A 43 31.22 5.63 8.68
N VAL A 44 30.69 5.77 7.46
CA VAL A 44 29.31 6.26 7.27
C VAL A 44 28.26 5.29 7.83
N TYR A 45 28.48 3.99 7.72
CA TYR A 45 27.54 2.96 8.17
C TYR A 45 27.46 2.84 9.71
N PHE A 46 28.57 3.07 10.42
CA PHE A 46 28.60 3.03 11.89
C PHE A 46 28.51 4.42 12.54
N SER A 47 28.72 5.51 11.79
CA SER A 47 28.77 6.86 12.34
C SER A 47 27.40 7.53 12.40
N PRO A 48 27.07 8.19 13.54
CA PRO A 48 25.87 9.00 13.68
C PRO A 48 25.96 10.35 12.93
N LEU A 49 27.05 10.64 12.20
CA LEU A 49 27.18 11.89 11.43
C LEU A 49 26.05 12.07 10.41
N LEU A 50 25.63 10.98 9.76
CA LEU A 50 24.43 10.89 8.92
C LEU A 50 23.32 10.11 9.65
N GLY A 51 23.16 10.37 10.95
CA GLY A 51 22.08 9.80 11.75
C GLY A 51 20.75 10.50 11.48
N VAL A 52 19.65 9.79 11.77
CA VAL A 52 18.30 10.37 11.77
C VAL A 52 18.23 11.51 12.80
N ARG A 53 17.87 12.70 12.34
CA ARG A 53 17.63 13.89 13.18
C ARG A 53 16.18 14.33 13.19
N SER A 54 15.42 13.95 12.17
CA SER A 54 14.02 14.31 12.04
C SER A 54 13.25 13.12 11.49
N VAL A 55 12.13 12.80 12.12
CA VAL A 55 11.14 11.86 11.59
C VAL A 55 9.86 12.64 11.34
N GLN A 56 9.46 12.72 10.08
CA GLN A 56 8.27 13.44 9.65
C GLN A 56 7.17 12.44 9.35
N VAL A 57 6.01 12.61 9.98
CA VAL A 57 4.82 11.79 9.72
C VAL A 57 3.81 12.63 8.96
N GLU A 58 3.33 12.11 7.84
CA GLU A 58 2.35 12.75 6.97
C GLU A 58 1.16 11.81 6.74
N GLY A 59 -0.01 12.38 6.44
CA GLY A 59 -1.22 11.64 6.09
C GLY A 59 -2.03 11.11 7.28
N ASN A 60 -1.55 11.33 8.51
CA ASN A 60 -2.27 10.99 9.73
C ASN A 60 -3.20 12.15 10.15
N GLN A 61 -4.51 11.96 9.98
CA GLN A 61 -5.54 12.92 10.33
C GLN A 61 -6.25 12.54 11.64
N GLY A 62 -6.56 11.25 11.83
CA GLY A 62 -7.21 10.72 13.02
C GLY A 62 -6.27 9.94 13.94
N LEU A 63 -5.06 9.59 13.47
CA LEU A 63 -4.04 8.88 14.23
C LEU A 63 -2.97 9.86 14.74
N ASP A 64 -2.66 9.79 16.03
CA ASP A 64 -1.63 10.64 16.65
C ASP A 64 -0.23 10.32 16.10
N SER A 65 0.49 11.36 15.66
CA SER A 65 1.86 11.26 15.14
C SER A 65 2.79 10.56 16.14
N GLN A 66 2.62 10.78 17.45
CA GLN A 66 3.45 10.15 18.47
C GLN A 66 3.29 8.63 18.50
N LYS A 67 2.08 8.12 18.26
CA LYS A 67 1.84 6.67 18.17
C LYS A 67 2.50 6.07 16.94
N VAL A 68 2.47 6.78 15.81
CA VAL A 68 3.16 6.36 14.58
C VAL A 68 4.68 6.32 14.80
N LEU A 69 5.25 7.34 15.44
CA LEU A 69 6.67 7.40 15.75
C LEU A 69 7.11 6.28 16.68
N GLN A 70 6.33 6.01 17.74
CA GLN A 70 6.61 4.92 18.67
C GLN A 70 6.55 3.56 17.97
N ALA A 71 5.52 3.33 17.14
CA ALA A 71 5.39 2.09 16.39
C ALA A 71 6.48 1.95 15.30
N ALA A 72 6.96 3.04 14.71
CA ALA A 72 8.04 2.98 13.71
C ALA A 72 9.38 2.51 14.30
N GLU A 73 9.59 2.64 15.62
CA GLU A 73 10.80 2.22 16.33
C GLU A 73 12.11 2.79 15.75
N VAL A 74 12.05 3.99 15.16
CA VAL A 74 13.23 4.69 14.64
C VAL A 74 13.81 5.58 15.73
N ALA A 75 14.90 5.13 16.36
CA ALA A 75 15.60 5.93 17.36
C ALA A 75 16.34 7.11 16.69
N GLU A 76 16.32 8.26 17.36
CA GLU A 76 17.15 9.41 16.97
C GLU A 76 18.64 9.02 16.97
N GLY A 77 19.39 9.51 15.98
CA GLY A 77 20.80 9.19 15.80
C GLY A 77 21.08 7.85 15.11
N THR A 78 20.06 7.04 14.81
CA THR A 78 20.23 5.82 14.00
C THR A 78 20.88 6.18 12.65
N PRO A 79 21.99 5.53 12.23
CA PRO A 79 22.61 5.83 10.94
C PRO A 79 21.60 5.63 9.79
N MET A 80 21.46 6.60 8.88
CA MET A 80 20.50 6.56 7.78
C MET A 80 20.63 5.29 6.91
N LEU A 81 21.86 4.76 6.74
CA LEU A 81 22.11 3.50 6.02
C LEU A 81 21.58 2.24 6.73
N ARG A 82 21.24 2.33 8.01
CA ARG A 82 20.70 1.22 8.81
C ARG A 82 19.20 1.28 8.97
N VAL A 83 18.58 2.40 8.59
CA VAL A 83 17.13 2.52 8.61
C VAL A 83 16.58 1.60 7.53
N ASP A 84 15.75 0.64 7.94
CA ASP A 84 15.08 -0.29 7.05
C ASP A 84 13.62 0.16 6.84
N PRO A 85 13.27 0.70 5.66
CA PRO A 85 11.92 1.14 5.36
C PRO A 85 10.88 0.02 5.45
N GLU A 86 11.23 -1.22 5.09
CA GLU A 86 10.30 -2.35 5.14
C GLU A 86 10.05 -2.80 6.56
N LYS A 87 11.09 -2.81 7.41
CA LYS A 87 10.90 -3.08 8.84
C LYS A 87 9.98 -2.04 9.49
N ILE A 88 10.15 -0.75 9.17
CA ILE A 88 9.26 0.31 9.64
C ILE A 88 7.82 0.04 9.16
N ARG A 89 7.65 -0.33 7.89
CA ARG A 89 6.35 -0.66 7.32
C ARG A 89 5.69 -1.83 8.05
N GLU A 90 6.44 -2.89 8.33
CA GLU A 90 5.98 -4.05 9.09
C GLU A 90 5.55 -3.67 10.52
N ASN A 91 6.35 -2.88 11.22
CA ASN A 91 6.00 -2.42 12.55
C ASN A 91 4.71 -1.56 12.53
N LEU A 92 4.57 -0.68 11.54
CA LEU A 92 3.38 0.17 11.40
C LEU A 92 2.11 -0.62 11.07
N ARG A 93 2.20 -1.81 10.46
CA ARG A 93 1.04 -2.69 10.25
C ARG A 93 0.41 -3.18 11.55
N ALA A 94 1.15 -3.14 12.67
CA ALA A 94 0.59 -3.47 13.98
C ALA A 94 -0.48 -2.46 14.43
N LEU A 95 -0.52 -1.26 13.84
CA LEU A 95 -1.56 -0.27 14.08
C LEU A 95 -2.74 -0.53 13.14
N PRO A 96 -3.90 -1.04 13.62
CA PRO A 96 -4.98 -1.47 12.73
C PRO A 96 -5.57 -0.34 11.88
N LYS A 97 -5.55 0.89 12.40
CA LYS A 97 -6.03 2.10 11.71
C LYS A 97 -5.22 2.46 10.45
N ILE A 98 -4.02 1.90 10.28
CA ILE A 98 -3.20 2.11 9.09
C ILE A 98 -3.63 1.11 8.00
N ALA A 99 -3.98 1.66 6.84
CA ALA A 99 -4.27 0.88 5.63
C ALA A 99 -2.98 0.51 4.90
N ASP A 100 -2.11 1.50 4.72
CA ASP A 100 -0.79 1.36 4.12
C ASP A 100 0.16 2.43 4.66
N SER A 101 1.46 2.16 4.57
CA SER A 101 2.49 3.12 4.93
C SER A 101 3.67 3.03 3.98
N ARG A 102 4.26 4.19 3.71
CA ARG A 102 5.43 4.34 2.85
C ARG A 102 6.49 5.15 3.58
N THR A 103 7.68 4.58 3.66
CA THR A 103 8.82 5.23 4.30
C THR A 103 9.83 5.62 3.23
N VAL A 104 10.28 6.88 3.26
CA VAL A 104 11.29 7.43 2.36
C VAL A 104 12.42 8.03 3.19
N LEU A 105 13.66 7.77 2.77
CA LEU A 105 14.86 8.34 3.37
C LEU A 105 15.20 9.65 2.66
N ASP A 106 14.90 10.76 3.32
CA ASP A 106 15.21 12.11 2.86
C ASP A 106 16.61 12.50 3.38
N TRP A 107 17.61 12.25 2.54
CA TRP A 107 18.99 12.58 2.85
C TRP A 107 19.19 14.08 3.09
N PRO A 108 20.05 14.49 4.03
CA PRO A 108 21.04 13.65 4.71
C PRO A 108 20.60 13.01 6.03
N SER A 109 19.48 13.40 6.63
CA SER A 109 19.17 13.04 8.04
C SER A 109 17.68 12.95 8.39
N THR A 110 16.79 12.83 7.41
CA THR A 110 15.34 12.84 7.63
C THR A 110 14.70 11.53 7.19
N VAL A 111 13.82 10.98 8.01
CA VAL A 111 12.97 9.84 7.64
C VAL A 111 11.54 10.35 7.49
N ARG A 112 10.98 10.26 6.29
CA ARG A 112 9.61 10.63 6.01
C ARG A 112 8.74 9.38 5.99
N ILE A 113 7.71 9.37 6.83
CA ILE A 113 6.73 8.29 6.94
C ILE A 113 5.39 8.84 6.46
N GLN A 114 4.93 8.36 5.32
CA GLN A 114 3.61 8.66 4.78
C GLN A 114 2.66 7.54 5.19
N VAL A 115 1.60 7.89 5.90
CA VAL A 115 0.60 6.95 6.40
C VAL A 115 -0.71 7.18 5.65
N THR A 116 -1.33 6.10 5.20
CA THR A 116 -2.70 6.10 4.70
C THR A 116 -3.60 5.49 5.76
N GLU A 117 -4.47 6.29 6.36
CA GLU A 117 -5.45 5.80 7.33
C GLU A 117 -6.61 5.04 6.64
N ARG A 118 -7.15 4.04 7.33
CA ARG A 118 -8.36 3.34 6.88
C ARG A 118 -9.57 4.25 7.00
N THR A 119 -10.39 4.25 5.95
CA THR A 119 -11.68 4.93 5.93
C THR A 119 -12.80 3.92 6.22
N PRO A 120 -13.76 4.24 7.11
CA PRO A 120 -14.86 3.33 7.41
C PRO A 120 -15.80 3.21 6.20
N ALA A 121 -15.98 1.99 5.72
CA ALA A 121 -16.95 1.64 4.68
C ALA A 121 -18.28 1.14 5.26
N ALA A 122 -18.22 0.45 6.40
CA ALA A 122 -19.37 0.00 7.17
C ALA A 122 -19.00 -0.10 8.65
N TYR A 123 -20.00 -0.22 9.52
CA TYR A 123 -19.80 -0.56 10.92
C TYR A 123 -20.53 -1.85 11.29
N PHE A 124 -20.00 -2.62 12.23
CA PHE A 124 -20.59 -3.86 12.75
C PHE A 124 -20.82 -3.73 14.25
N ARG A 125 -22.01 -4.11 14.72
CA ARG A 125 -22.30 -4.17 16.16
C ARG A 125 -21.83 -5.50 16.73
N ALA A 126 -20.74 -5.46 17.50
CA ALA A 126 -20.23 -6.59 18.24
C ALA A 126 -20.59 -6.47 19.74
N ALA A 127 -20.32 -7.53 20.50
CA ALA A 127 -20.58 -7.55 21.95
C ALA A 127 -19.74 -6.53 22.73
N ASP A 128 -18.56 -6.17 22.22
CA ASP A 128 -17.60 -5.24 22.81
C ASP A 128 -17.74 -3.79 22.32
N GLY A 129 -18.69 -3.52 21.40
CA GLY A 129 -18.94 -2.18 20.87
C GLY A 129 -19.19 -2.16 19.37
N ILE A 130 -19.10 -0.96 18.78
CA ILE A 130 -19.27 -0.77 17.34
C ILE A 130 -17.91 -0.80 16.68
N ARG A 131 -17.68 -1.80 15.81
CA ARG A 131 -16.43 -1.97 15.07
C ARG A 131 -16.55 -1.32 13.70
N LEU A 132 -15.59 -0.48 13.33
CA LEU A 132 -15.49 0.10 12.00
C LEU A 132 -14.73 -0.86 11.09
N LEU A 133 -15.27 -1.09 9.89
CA LEU A 133 -14.68 -1.90 8.85
C LEU A 133 -14.34 -1.02 7.67
N ASP A 134 -13.19 -1.28 7.06
CA ASP A 134 -12.84 -0.67 5.79
C ASP A 134 -13.44 -1.44 4.59
N VAL A 135 -13.12 -0.99 3.37
CA VAL A 135 -13.59 -1.62 2.12
C VAL A 135 -13.12 -3.07 1.94
N ALA A 136 -12.04 -3.48 2.62
CA ALA A 136 -11.54 -4.85 2.59
C ALA A 136 -12.21 -5.74 3.66
N GLY A 137 -13.08 -5.17 4.51
CA GLY A 137 -13.73 -5.88 5.59
C GLY A 137 -12.83 -6.10 6.80
N VAL A 138 -11.74 -5.35 6.93
CA VAL A 138 -10.85 -5.42 8.09
C VAL A 138 -11.41 -4.51 9.19
N PRO A 139 -11.75 -5.06 10.38
CA PRO A 139 -12.08 -4.24 11.53
C PRO A 139 -10.84 -3.50 12.03
N PHE A 140 -10.91 -2.19 12.22
CA PHE A 140 -9.72 -1.39 12.56
C PHE A 140 -9.87 -0.45 13.75
N GLU A 141 -11.10 -0.14 14.18
CA GLU A 141 -11.36 0.75 15.31
C GLU A 141 -12.69 0.38 15.97
N THR A 142 -12.74 0.44 17.30
CA THR A 142 -13.99 0.25 18.07
C THR A 142 -14.42 1.60 18.65
N VAL A 143 -15.66 1.99 18.39
CA VAL A 143 -16.24 3.28 18.78
C VAL A 143 -17.51 3.08 19.60
N ALA A 144 -17.89 4.09 20.39
CA ALA A 144 -19.10 4.06 21.21
C ALA A 144 -20.39 4.33 20.42
N ALA A 145 -20.30 5.07 19.32
CA ALA A 145 -21.45 5.45 18.49
C ALA A 145 -21.10 5.34 16.99
N PRO A 146 -22.09 5.03 16.12
CA PRO A 146 -21.85 4.95 14.68
C PRO A 146 -21.45 6.31 14.09
N PRO A 147 -20.43 6.37 13.21
CA PRO A 147 -20.12 7.58 12.46
C PRO A 147 -21.26 7.98 11.51
N PRO A 148 -21.47 9.28 11.26
CA PRO A 148 -22.50 9.73 10.32
C PRO A 148 -22.17 9.27 8.89
N GLY A 149 -23.19 8.80 8.16
CA GLY A 149 -23.07 8.40 6.76
C GLY A 149 -22.39 7.05 6.52
N VAL A 150 -22.00 6.32 7.57
CA VAL A 150 -21.48 4.96 7.47
C VAL A 150 -22.61 3.97 7.72
N PRO A 151 -22.92 3.05 6.79
CA PRO A 151 -24.00 2.07 6.96
C PRO A 151 -23.63 0.94 7.93
N GLU A 152 -24.64 0.34 8.54
CA GLU A 152 -24.50 -0.87 9.36
C GLU A 152 -24.30 -2.11 8.48
N LEU A 153 -23.37 -2.99 8.84
CA LEU A 153 -23.30 -4.35 8.33
C LEU A 153 -23.99 -5.28 9.35
N ARG A 154 -25.09 -5.91 8.93
CA ARG A 154 -25.78 -6.95 9.70
C ARG A 154 -25.46 -8.31 9.11
N ALA A 155 -24.47 -8.97 9.69
CA ALA A 155 -24.00 -10.30 9.28
C ALA A 155 -23.73 -11.16 10.53
N PRO A 156 -23.68 -12.50 10.41
CA PRO A 156 -23.30 -13.36 11.55
C PRO A 156 -21.88 -13.09 12.07
N LYS A 157 -20.98 -12.73 11.16
CA LYS A 157 -19.57 -12.40 11.42
C LYS A 157 -19.19 -11.22 10.52
N ALA A 158 -18.29 -10.36 11.00
CA ALA A 158 -17.72 -9.27 10.21
C ALA A 158 -16.19 -9.36 10.23
N ALA A 159 -15.61 -9.83 9.14
CA ALA A 159 -14.16 -10.00 9.00
C ALA A 159 -13.74 -10.06 7.52
N ALA A 160 -12.47 -9.76 7.25
CA ALA A 160 -11.95 -9.70 5.88
C ALA A 160 -11.93 -11.06 5.17
N ASP A 161 -11.79 -12.15 5.93
CA ASP A 161 -11.82 -13.52 5.42
C ASP A 161 -13.26 -14.01 5.13
N ASP A 162 -14.27 -13.37 5.73
CA ASP A 162 -15.67 -13.77 5.62
C ASP A 162 -16.27 -13.42 4.23
N PRO A 163 -16.79 -14.41 3.48
CA PRO A 163 -17.37 -14.18 2.16
C PRO A 163 -18.57 -13.23 2.16
N ALA A 164 -19.45 -13.31 3.17
CA ALA A 164 -20.64 -12.45 3.25
C ALA A 164 -20.26 -10.99 3.48
N THR A 165 -19.30 -10.74 4.37
CA THR A 165 -18.71 -9.42 4.62
C THR A 165 -18.13 -8.81 3.35
N ARG A 166 -17.30 -9.57 2.63
CA ARG A 166 -16.70 -9.10 1.36
C ARG A 166 -17.76 -8.81 0.31
N ALA A 167 -18.78 -9.65 0.21
CA ALA A 167 -19.87 -9.46 -0.74
C ALA A 167 -20.67 -8.18 -0.42
N ALA A 168 -21.05 -7.98 0.83
CA ALA A 168 -21.76 -6.78 1.29
C ALA A 168 -21.00 -5.49 0.98
N LEU A 169 -19.69 -5.47 1.28
CA LEU A 169 -18.84 -4.30 1.03
C LEU A 169 -18.62 -4.06 -0.47
N SER A 170 -18.50 -5.12 -1.27
CA SER A 170 -18.42 -5.01 -2.74
C SER A 170 -19.67 -4.35 -3.31
N VAL A 171 -20.85 -4.73 -2.83
CA VAL A 171 -22.11 -4.06 -3.20
C VAL A 171 -22.05 -2.58 -2.85
N LEU A 172 -21.70 -2.22 -1.62
CA LEU A 172 -21.60 -0.82 -1.20
C LEU A 172 -20.65 0.01 -2.09
N VAL A 173 -19.50 -0.54 -2.46
CA VAL A 173 -18.52 0.14 -3.33
C VAL A 173 -19.05 0.28 -4.76
N SER A 174 -19.83 -0.68 -5.24
CA SER A 174 -20.44 -0.64 -6.58
C SER A 174 -21.59 0.36 -6.72
N LEU A 175 -22.23 0.75 -5.61
CA LEU A 175 -23.37 1.67 -5.63
C LEU A 175 -22.96 3.07 -6.08
N PRO A 176 -23.78 3.74 -6.91
CA PRO A 176 -23.60 5.14 -7.21
C PRO A 176 -23.62 5.98 -5.92
N VAL A 177 -22.82 7.05 -5.88
CA VAL A 177 -22.65 7.93 -4.70
C VAL A 177 -23.99 8.37 -4.09
N PRO A 178 -25.00 8.81 -4.87
CA PRO A 178 -26.29 9.22 -4.31
C PRO A 178 -27.02 8.07 -3.59
N VAL A 179 -27.02 6.87 -4.19
CA VAL A 179 -27.69 5.70 -3.61
C VAL A 179 -26.95 5.21 -2.36
N ARG A 180 -25.62 5.19 -2.39
CA ARG A 180 -24.79 4.80 -1.24
C ARG A 180 -25.07 5.69 -0.03
N ALA A 181 -25.26 7.00 -0.23
CA ALA A 181 -25.60 7.94 0.84
C ALA A 181 -26.98 7.68 1.47
N GLU A 182 -27.87 6.96 0.77
CA GLU A 182 -29.17 6.56 1.30
C GLU A 182 -29.13 5.22 2.04
N VAL A 183 -28.06 4.43 1.93
CA VAL A 183 -27.96 3.12 2.60
C VAL A 183 -27.77 3.32 4.10
N ARG A 184 -28.64 2.69 4.89
CA ARG A 184 -28.54 2.64 6.35
C ARG A 184 -27.98 1.32 6.86
N ALA A 185 -28.33 0.21 6.22
CA ALA A 185 -27.82 -1.10 6.58
C ALA A 185 -27.69 -2.02 5.37
N VAL A 186 -26.75 -2.94 5.45
CA VAL A 186 -26.60 -4.08 4.53
C VAL A 186 -26.76 -5.36 5.33
N LEU A 187 -27.76 -6.14 4.95
CA LEU A 187 -28.01 -7.45 5.54
C LEU A 187 -27.32 -8.48 4.65
N ALA A 188 -26.39 -9.22 5.23
CA ALA A 188 -25.58 -10.21 4.53
C ALA A 188 -25.58 -11.51 5.34
N GLN A 189 -26.64 -12.29 5.22
CA GLN A 189 -26.73 -13.60 5.88
C GLN A 189 -25.83 -14.63 5.19
N SER A 190 -25.67 -14.48 3.87
CA SER A 190 -24.79 -15.29 3.03
C SER A 190 -24.24 -14.42 1.89
N PRO A 191 -23.18 -14.83 1.18
CA PRO A 191 -22.67 -14.07 0.03
C PRO A 191 -23.66 -14.00 -1.16
N ASP A 192 -24.70 -14.85 -1.18
CA ASP A 192 -25.70 -14.92 -2.24
C ASP A 192 -27.04 -14.28 -1.87
N ASP A 193 -27.22 -13.94 -0.59
CA ASP A 193 -28.43 -13.28 -0.06
C ASP A 193 -28.04 -11.96 0.60
N LEU A 194 -28.05 -10.91 -0.23
CA LEU A 194 -27.73 -9.54 0.16
C LEU A 194 -28.97 -8.66 0.03
N LYS A 195 -29.22 -7.85 1.05
CA LYS A 195 -30.29 -6.85 1.06
C LYS A 195 -29.77 -5.51 1.56
N LEU A 196 -30.26 -4.43 0.99
CA LEU A 196 -29.93 -3.06 1.41
C LEU A 196 -31.17 -2.43 2.05
N GLU A 197 -31.02 -1.88 3.24
CA GLU A 197 -32.01 -1.00 3.85
C GLU A 197 -31.60 0.45 3.57
N LEU A 198 -32.52 1.21 2.96
CA LEU A 198 -32.33 2.61 2.62
C LEU A 198 -33.07 3.54 3.60
N THR A 199 -32.77 4.83 3.52
CA THR A 199 -33.53 5.88 4.19
C THR A 199 -35.00 5.87 3.75
N GLY A 200 -35.89 6.31 4.65
CA GLY A 200 -37.33 6.35 4.40
C GLY A 200 -38.03 4.98 4.47
N GLY A 201 -37.36 3.95 4.99
CA GLY A 201 -37.94 2.61 5.16
C GLY A 201 -38.07 1.82 3.86
N ARG A 202 -37.27 2.17 2.85
CA ARG A 202 -37.17 1.43 1.58
C ARG A 202 -36.14 0.31 1.72
N SER A 203 -36.32 -0.79 0.99
CA SER A 203 -35.40 -1.92 0.95
C SER A 203 -35.14 -2.37 -0.48
N VAL A 204 -33.91 -2.82 -0.74
CA VAL A 204 -33.49 -3.36 -2.03
C VAL A 204 -33.04 -4.80 -1.84
N ASP A 205 -33.71 -5.74 -2.50
CA ASP A 205 -33.27 -7.13 -2.57
C ASP A 205 -32.22 -7.24 -3.69
N TRP A 206 -30.96 -7.44 -3.30
CA TRP A 206 -29.83 -7.46 -4.24
C TRP A 206 -29.51 -8.86 -4.72
N GLY A 207 -29.60 -9.85 -3.83
CA GLY A 207 -29.21 -11.24 -4.09
C GLY A 207 -27.70 -11.38 -4.33
N PRO A 208 -27.24 -12.26 -5.24
CA PRO A 208 -25.83 -12.54 -5.41
C PRO A 208 -25.09 -11.42 -6.16
N LEU A 209 -23.76 -11.43 -6.06
CA LEU A 209 -22.86 -10.46 -6.71
C LEU A 209 -22.84 -10.52 -8.26
N LYS A 210 -23.57 -11.44 -8.87
CA LYS A 210 -23.65 -11.52 -10.33
C LYS A 210 -24.28 -10.25 -10.90
N GLU A 211 -23.66 -9.69 -11.95
CA GLU A 211 -24.13 -8.46 -12.62
C GLU A 211 -24.24 -7.25 -11.68
N THR A 212 -23.38 -7.17 -10.66
CA THR A 212 -23.37 -6.08 -9.65
C THR A 212 -23.32 -4.69 -10.28
N GLU A 213 -22.46 -4.48 -11.28
CA GLU A 213 -22.34 -3.20 -11.98
C GLU A 213 -23.64 -2.82 -12.70
N ARG A 214 -24.32 -3.81 -13.29
CA ARG A 214 -25.57 -3.60 -14.00
C ARG A 214 -26.72 -3.29 -13.03
N LYS A 215 -26.81 -4.04 -11.92
CA LYS A 215 -27.77 -3.78 -10.82
C LYS A 215 -27.59 -2.37 -10.26
N ALA A 216 -26.35 -1.95 -10.03
CA ALA A 216 -26.01 -0.63 -9.55
C ALA A 216 -26.44 0.50 -10.50
N GLN A 217 -26.35 0.29 -11.81
CA GLN A 217 -26.75 1.28 -12.82
C GLN A 217 -28.27 1.42 -12.97
N ILE A 218 -29.02 0.33 -12.82
CA ILE A 218 -30.49 0.37 -12.94
C ILE A 218 -31.19 0.81 -11.65
N LEU A 219 -30.50 0.76 -10.51
CA LEU A 219 -31.11 1.07 -9.21
C LEU A 219 -31.55 2.55 -9.07
N PRO A 220 -30.76 3.57 -9.45
CA PRO A 220 -31.18 4.97 -9.32
C PRO A 220 -32.53 5.30 -9.99
N PRO A 221 -32.78 4.95 -11.27
CA PRO A 221 -34.09 5.21 -11.87
C PRO A 221 -35.21 4.39 -11.22
N LEU A 222 -34.95 3.18 -10.73
CA LEU A 222 -35.96 2.39 -10.00
C LEU A 222 -36.40 3.06 -8.70
N LEU A 223 -35.47 3.66 -7.95
CA LEU A 223 -35.76 4.36 -6.68
C LEU A 223 -36.62 5.62 -6.83
N THR A 224 -36.80 6.12 -8.06
CA THR A 224 -37.72 7.24 -8.33
C THR A 224 -39.19 6.80 -8.38
N ARG A 225 -39.44 5.50 -8.55
CA ARG A 225 -40.80 4.94 -8.58
C ARG A 225 -41.34 4.85 -7.14
N PRO A 226 -42.64 5.07 -6.92
CA PRO A 226 -43.23 4.86 -5.60
C PRO A 226 -43.18 3.38 -5.24
N GLY A 227 -42.64 3.07 -4.06
CA GLY A 227 -42.52 1.71 -3.55
C GLY A 227 -41.65 1.64 -2.30
N LYS A 228 -41.79 0.55 -1.55
CA LYS A 228 -40.97 0.25 -0.37
C LYS A 228 -39.96 -0.85 -0.64
N VAL A 229 -40.27 -1.81 -1.51
CA VAL A 229 -39.39 -2.94 -1.81
C VAL A 229 -39.01 -2.90 -3.28
N TYR A 230 -37.71 -2.92 -3.56
CA TYR A 230 -37.15 -2.92 -4.91
C TYR A 230 -36.34 -4.20 -5.10
N ASP A 231 -36.83 -5.11 -5.93
CA ASP A 231 -36.10 -6.34 -6.24
C ASP A 231 -35.22 -6.12 -7.48
N VAL A 232 -33.90 -6.23 -7.31
CA VAL A 232 -32.91 -6.17 -8.38
C VAL A 232 -32.09 -7.45 -8.48
N THR A 233 -32.57 -8.56 -7.88
CA THR A 233 -31.92 -9.88 -7.95
C THR A 233 -31.68 -10.31 -9.40
N THR A 234 -32.65 -10.03 -10.28
CA THR A 234 -32.60 -10.26 -11.73
C THR A 234 -32.69 -8.93 -12.48
N PRO A 235 -31.58 -8.41 -13.06
CA PRO A 235 -31.57 -7.12 -13.74
C PRO A 235 -32.55 -6.99 -14.91
N ALA A 236 -32.92 -8.10 -15.55
CA ALA A 236 -33.83 -8.13 -16.68
C ALA A 236 -35.31 -7.90 -16.30
N LEU A 237 -35.69 -8.14 -15.03
CA LEU A 237 -37.07 -8.05 -14.55
C LEU A 237 -37.13 -7.45 -13.12
N PRO A 238 -36.75 -6.18 -12.93
CA PRO A 238 -36.85 -5.55 -11.63
C PRO A 238 -38.31 -5.32 -11.24
N THR A 239 -38.66 -5.60 -9.99
CA THR A 239 -40.02 -5.37 -9.47
C THR A 239 -40.03 -4.33 -8.35
N VAL A 240 -41.16 -3.64 -8.19
CA VAL A 240 -41.37 -2.62 -7.16
C VAL A 240 -42.70 -2.90 -6.48
N ALA A 241 -42.69 -3.01 -5.15
CA ALA A 241 -43.86 -3.26 -4.31
C ALA A 241 -43.97 -2.25 -3.16
#